data_AF-A0A7S2K3G8-F1
#
_entry.id   AF-A0A7S2K3G8-F1
#
_cell.length_a   1.000
_cell.length_b   1.000
_cell.length_c   1.000
_cell.angle_alpha   90.00
_cell.angle_beta   90.00
_cell.angle_gamma   90.00
#
_symmetry.space_group_name_H-M   'P 1'
#
loop_
_entity.id
_entity.type
_entity.pdbx_description
1 polymer ?
#
loop_
_entity_poly.entity_id
_entity_poly.type
_entity_poly.pdbx_seq_one_letter_code
_entity_poly.pdbx_strand_id
1 'polypeptide(L)'
;MLSAAAQESIARNFPHAIPLEQFNADLCNSLANRGYNKDNTIFASSIAPSQSIFAYDMMDSLGLSTRNHYFLGGLAGVPFMGTTGLNDFLRNLPAAGNVVIVFGPHVNVDQ
;
A
#
# COMPACT_ATOMS: atom_id res chain seq x y z
N MET A 1 -11.78 18.37 6.32
CA MET A 1 -11.01 18.42 7.59
C MET A 1 -11.64 17.45 8.57
N LEU A 2 -10.84 16.70 9.35
CA LEU A 2 -11.33 15.78 10.39
C LEU A 2 -11.96 16.58 11.54
N SER A 3 -12.98 16.03 12.21
CA SER A 3 -13.51 16.62 13.45
C SER A 3 -12.47 16.51 14.57
N ALA A 4 -12.56 17.38 15.58
CA ALA A 4 -11.68 17.29 16.76
C ALA A 4 -11.87 15.94 17.49
N ALA A 5 -13.09 15.42 17.55
CA ALA A 5 -13.39 14.12 18.13
C ALA A 5 -12.75 12.96 17.33
N ALA A 6 -12.79 13.00 16.00
CA ALA A 6 -12.12 12.03 15.15
C ALA A 6 -10.59 12.08 15.35
N GLN A 7 -10.00 13.27 15.42
CA GLN A 7 -8.56 13.46 15.69
C GLN A 7 -8.17 12.88 17.05
N GLU A 8 -8.96 13.14 18.09
CA GLU A 8 -8.71 12.61 19.43
C GLU A 8 -8.82 11.08 19.47
N SER A 9 -9.84 10.52 18.79
CA SER A 9 -10.02 9.07 18.69
C SER A 9 -8.85 8.39 17.97
N ILE A 10 -8.37 8.98 16.86
CA ILE A 10 -7.17 8.49 16.16
C ILE A 10 -5.95 8.57 17.06
N ALA A 11 -5.69 9.71 17.70
CA ALA A 11 -4.52 9.88 18.57
C ALA A 11 -4.53 8.90 19.76
N ARG A 12 -5.71 8.56 20.27
CA ARG A 12 -5.88 7.63 21.40
C ARG A 12 -5.70 6.17 21.00
N ASN A 13 -6.29 5.74 19.88
CA ASN A 13 -6.34 4.33 19.47
C ASN A 13 -5.19 3.93 18.52
N PHE A 14 -4.65 4.91 17.78
CA PHE A 14 -3.56 4.74 16.82
C PHE A 14 -2.51 5.86 17.02
N PRO A 15 -1.79 5.89 18.16
CA PRO A 15 -0.90 7.01 18.54
C PRO A 15 0.28 7.23 17.58
N HIS A 16 0.56 6.26 16.71
CA HIS A 16 1.61 6.34 15.67
C HIS A 16 1.03 6.41 14.26
N ALA A 17 -0.28 6.63 14.13
CA ALA A 17 -0.88 6.89 12.83
C ALA A 17 -0.30 8.17 12.24
N ILE A 18 0.11 8.08 10.98
CA ILE A 18 0.60 9.21 10.20
C ILE A 18 -0.34 9.46 9.02
N PRO A 19 -0.42 10.70 8.52
CA PRO A 19 -1.15 10.99 7.30
C PRO A 19 -0.61 10.17 6.12
N LEU A 20 -1.49 9.83 5.17
CA LEU A 20 -1.10 9.04 3.99
C LEU A 20 0.03 9.70 3.18
N GLU A 21 0.01 11.02 3.03
CA GLU A 21 1.06 11.78 2.35
C GLU A 21 2.43 11.58 3.04
N GLN A 22 2.46 11.64 4.37
CA GLN A 22 3.68 11.39 5.14
C GLN A 22 4.14 9.92 5.00
N PHE A 23 3.21 8.97 5.07
CA PHE A 23 3.51 7.55 4.84
C PHE A 23 4.11 7.31 3.46
N ASN A 24 3.54 7.90 2.41
CA ASN A 24 4.03 7.76 1.04
C ASN A 24 5.43 8.37 0.89
N ALA A 25 5.69 9.54 1.47
CA ALA A 25 7.00 10.17 1.45
C ALA A 25 8.06 9.30 2.17
N ASP A 26 7.72 8.79 3.36
CA ASP A 26 8.59 7.92 4.15
C ASP A 26 8.87 6.58 3.45
N LEU A 27 7.84 6.02 2.79
CA LEU A 27 7.96 4.81 1.97
C LEU A 27 8.91 5.05 0.79
N CYS A 28 8.69 6.11 0.00
CA CYS A 28 9.52 6.44 -1.15
C CYS A 28 10.99 6.64 -0.77
N ASN A 29 11.25 7.42 0.28
CA ASN A 29 12.59 7.64 0.80
C ASN A 29 13.25 6.34 1.27
N SER A 30 12.50 5.51 2.01
CA SER A 30 12.98 4.23 2.53
C SER A 30 13.34 3.27 1.40
N LEU A 31 12.53 3.20 0.35
CA LEU A 31 12.72 2.30 -0.77
C LEU A 31 13.85 2.78 -1.69
N ALA A 32 13.91 4.08 -2.00
CA ALA A 32 14.99 4.67 -2.79
C ALA A 32 16.36 4.43 -2.13
N ASN A 33 16.47 4.60 -0.81
CA ASN A 33 17.69 4.32 -0.04
C ASN A 33 18.12 2.84 -0.09
N ARG A 34 17.22 1.93 -0.49
CA ARG A 34 17.48 0.50 -0.66
C ARG A 34 17.66 0.09 -2.13
N GLY A 35 17.71 1.06 -3.05
CA GLY A 35 17.90 0.83 -4.48
C GLY A 35 16.64 0.49 -5.27
N TYR A 36 15.45 0.70 -4.69
CA TYR A 36 14.18 0.52 -5.39
C TYR A 36 13.93 1.75 -6.26
N ASN A 37 13.48 1.52 -7.49
CA ASN A 37 13.06 2.55 -8.42
C ASN A 37 11.95 2.00 -9.34
N LYS A 38 11.34 2.88 -10.12
CA LYS A 38 10.23 2.53 -11.02
C LYS A 38 10.58 1.47 -12.08
N ASP A 39 11.86 1.34 -12.43
CA ASP A 39 12.30 0.45 -13.50
C ASP A 39 12.61 -0.96 -12.97
N ASN A 40 12.90 -1.10 -11.68
CA ASN A 40 13.22 -2.37 -11.04
C ASN A 40 12.20 -2.83 -9.99
N THR A 41 11.07 -2.16 -9.81
CA THR A 41 10.09 -2.48 -8.75
C THR A 41 8.75 -2.92 -9.33
N ILE A 42 8.22 -4.05 -8.83
CA ILE A 42 6.82 -4.44 -9.03
C ILE A 42 6.04 -4.25 -7.73
N PHE A 43 4.76 -3.92 -7.88
CA PHE A 43 3.90 -3.56 -6.77
C PHE A 43 2.63 -4.41 -6.72
N ALA A 44 2.31 -4.88 -5.52
CA ALA A 44 1.02 -5.51 -5.23
C ALA A 44 0.39 -4.92 -3.97
N SER A 45 -0.91 -5.10 -3.82
CA SER A 45 -1.60 -4.76 -2.57
C SER A 45 -2.52 -5.88 -2.07
N SER A 46 -2.59 -6.04 -0.76
CA SER A 46 -3.61 -6.81 -0.05
C SER A 46 -4.40 -5.90 0.88
N ILE A 47 -5.34 -5.15 0.30
CA ILE A 47 -6.26 -4.23 0.98
C ILE A 47 -7.69 -4.50 0.53
N ALA A 48 -8.67 -3.92 1.22
CA ALA A 48 -10.06 -4.07 0.83
C ALA A 48 -10.35 -3.40 -0.53
N PRO A 49 -11.19 -3.98 -1.41
CA PRO A 49 -11.46 -3.41 -2.73
C PRO A 49 -11.99 -1.97 -2.71
N SER A 50 -12.78 -1.62 -1.68
CA SER A 50 -13.30 -0.27 -1.45
C SER A 50 -12.22 0.79 -1.21
N GLN A 51 -10.98 0.38 -1.05
CA GLN A 51 -9.84 1.21 -0.67
C GLN A 51 -8.71 1.23 -1.69
N SER A 52 -8.95 0.67 -2.88
CA SER A 52 -7.95 0.55 -3.95
C SER A 52 -7.31 1.89 -4.33
N ILE A 53 -8.01 3.02 -4.12
CA ILE A 53 -7.49 4.37 -4.36
C ILE A 53 -6.20 4.66 -3.58
N PHE A 54 -6.04 4.13 -2.36
CA PHE A 54 -4.82 4.32 -1.57
C PHE A 54 -3.62 3.60 -2.17
N ALA A 55 -3.83 2.41 -2.74
CA ALA A 55 -2.77 1.69 -3.44
C ALA A 55 -2.34 2.45 -4.70
N TYR A 56 -3.27 3.06 -5.44
CA TYR A 56 -2.93 3.87 -6.60
C TYR A 56 -2.14 5.13 -6.24
N ASP A 57 -2.50 5.80 -5.14
CA ASP A 57 -1.77 6.97 -4.62
C ASP A 57 -0.32 6.62 -4.21
N MET A 58 -0.13 5.47 -3.57
CA MET A 58 1.21 4.94 -3.26
C MET A 58 2.00 4.59 -4.52
N MET A 59 1.36 3.98 -5.52
CA MET A 59 2.02 3.67 -6.79
C MET A 59 2.44 4.93 -7.53
N ASP A 60 1.59 5.96 -7.57
CA ASP A 60 1.91 7.25 -8.18
C ASP A 60 3.10 7.92 -7.46
N SER A 61 3.10 7.89 -6.13
CA SER A 61 4.22 8.37 -5.30
C SER A 61 5.55 7.65 -5.63
N LEU A 62 5.47 6.35 -5.94
CA LEU A 62 6.63 5.54 -6.36
C LEU A 62 6.97 5.67 -7.86
N GLY A 63 6.21 6.46 -8.63
CA GLY A 63 6.37 6.61 -10.07
C GLY A 63 6.03 5.35 -10.87
N LEU A 64 5.20 4.48 -10.31
CA LEU A 64 4.77 3.20 -10.91
C LEU A 64 3.47 3.38 -11.70
N SER A 65 3.38 2.70 -12.84
CA SER A 65 2.14 2.65 -13.62
C SER A 65 1.07 1.85 -12.89
N THR A 66 -0.09 2.46 -12.64
CA THR A 66 -1.26 1.78 -12.04
C THR A 66 -1.79 0.62 -12.88
N ARG A 67 -1.45 0.56 -14.19
CA ARG A 67 -1.75 -0.60 -15.05
C ARG A 67 -1.02 -1.88 -14.62
N ASN A 68 0.05 -1.75 -13.86
CA ASN A 68 0.87 -2.86 -13.37
C ASN A 68 0.52 -3.25 -11.93
N HIS A 69 -0.60 -2.76 -11.39
CA HIS A 69 -1.03 -3.09 -10.05
C HIS A 69 -1.55 -4.52 -9.96
N TYR A 70 -0.96 -5.33 -9.08
CA TYR A 70 -1.46 -6.66 -8.77
C TYR A 70 -2.27 -6.68 -7.48
N PHE A 71 -3.52 -7.14 -7.53
CA PHE A 71 -4.40 -7.24 -6.37
C PHE A 71 -4.31 -8.65 -5.75
N LEU A 72 -3.74 -8.75 -4.55
CA LEU A 72 -3.65 -9.98 -3.77
C LEU A 72 -4.78 -10.12 -2.73
N GLY A 73 -5.40 -8.99 -2.38
CA GLY A 73 -6.39 -8.88 -1.31
C GLY A 73 -7.82 -9.26 -1.69
N GLY A 74 -8.73 -9.02 -0.76
CA GLY A 74 -10.17 -9.08 -0.94
C GLY A 74 -10.87 -8.55 0.31
N LEU A 75 -11.97 -9.17 0.74
CA LEU A 75 -12.73 -8.69 1.90
C LEU A 75 -11.82 -8.48 3.13
N ALA A 76 -11.95 -7.32 3.78
CA ALA A 76 -11.13 -6.90 4.92
C ALA A 76 -9.60 -6.82 4.66
N GLY A 77 -9.15 -6.86 3.39
CA GLY A 77 -7.73 -6.87 3.04
C GLY A 77 -7.04 -8.23 3.20
N VAL A 78 -7.80 -9.31 3.42
CA VAL A 78 -7.26 -10.66 3.51
C VAL A 78 -6.67 -11.09 2.16
N PRO A 79 -5.45 -11.69 2.12
CA PRO A 79 -4.79 -12.09 0.88
C PRO A 79 -5.40 -13.37 0.28
N PHE A 80 -6.65 -13.28 -0.19
CA PHE A 80 -7.42 -14.43 -0.70
C PHE A 80 -6.83 -15.08 -1.96
N MET A 81 -6.00 -14.35 -2.70
CA MET A 81 -5.27 -14.93 -3.84
C MET A 81 -4.28 -16.03 -3.43
N GLY A 82 -3.88 -16.04 -2.16
CA GLY A 82 -3.04 -17.08 -1.57
C GLY A 82 -1.67 -17.21 -2.26
N THR A 83 -1.05 -18.36 -2.07
CA THR A 83 0.28 -18.66 -2.64
C THR A 83 0.26 -18.72 -4.16
N THR A 84 -0.84 -19.16 -4.76
CA THR A 84 -0.99 -19.22 -6.21
C THR A 84 -0.90 -17.84 -6.85
N GLY A 85 -1.68 -16.86 -6.37
CA GLY A 85 -1.63 -15.50 -6.92
C GLY A 85 -0.33 -14.77 -6.57
N LEU A 86 0.24 -15.02 -5.38
CA LEU A 86 1.58 -14.50 -5.06
C LEU A 86 2.63 -15.04 -6.03
N ASN A 87 2.62 -16.34 -6.32
CA ASN A 87 3.55 -16.96 -7.26
C ASN A 87 3.36 -16.42 -8.69
N ASP A 88 2.11 -16.19 -9.11
CA ASP A 88 1.82 -15.57 -10.41
C ASP A 88 2.36 -14.14 -10.48
N PHE A 89 2.12 -13.33 -9.44
CA PHE A 89 2.67 -11.98 -9.32
C PHE A 89 4.21 -11.97 -9.42
N LEU A 90 4.89 -12.84 -8.66
CA LEU A 90 6.36 -12.88 -8.61
C LEU A 90 7.00 -13.31 -9.95
N ARG A 91 6.26 -13.97 -10.85
CA ARG A 91 6.77 -14.29 -12.20
C ARG A 91 6.99 -13.07 -13.08
N ASN A 92 6.35 -11.94 -12.75
CA ASN A 92 6.51 -10.68 -13.46
C ASN A 92 7.72 -9.86 -12.97
N LEU A 93 8.53 -10.39 -12.05
CA LEU A 93 9.69 -9.69 -11.51
C LEU A 93 10.73 -9.45 -12.61
N PRO A 94 11.20 -8.21 -12.81
CA PRO A 94 12.36 -7.93 -13.66
C PRO A 94 13.59 -8.72 -13.18
N ALA A 95 14.57 -8.95 -14.07
CA ALA A 95 15.84 -9.53 -13.67
C ALA A 95 16.50 -8.63 -12.60
N ALA A 96 16.81 -9.20 -11.42
CA ALA A 96 17.24 -8.45 -10.22
C ALA A 96 16.22 -7.38 -9.74
N GLY A 97 14.93 -7.64 -9.94
CA GLY A 97 13.84 -6.77 -9.51
C GLY A 97 13.55 -6.85 -8.00
N ASN A 98 12.87 -5.81 -7.53
CA ASN A 98 12.41 -5.63 -6.17
C ASN A 98 10.88 -5.74 -6.10
N VAL A 99 10.38 -6.14 -4.94
CA VAL A 99 8.95 -6.33 -4.70
C VAL A 99 8.49 -5.42 -3.58
N VAL A 100 7.40 -4.69 -3.81
CA VAL A 100 6.67 -3.95 -2.78
C VAL A 100 5.27 -4.54 -2.66
N ILE A 101 4.89 -4.97 -1.45
CA ILE A 101 3.54 -5.41 -1.14
C ILE A 101 3.02 -4.56 0.01
N VAL A 102 1.95 -3.79 -0.24
CA VAL A 102 1.24 -3.05 0.81
C VAL A 102 0.04 -3.87 1.25
N PHE A 103 -0.09 -4.12 2.54
CA PHE A 103 -1.19 -4.93 3.07
C PHE A 103 -1.69 -4.40 4.40
N GLY A 104 -2.96 -4.63 4.68
CA GLY A 104 -3.54 -4.32 5.99
C GLY A 104 -5.05 -4.23 5.99
N PRO A 105 -5.66 -4.36 7.18
CA PRO A 105 -7.06 -4.03 7.37
C PRO A 105 -7.27 -2.52 7.34
N HIS A 106 -8.53 -2.10 7.39
CA HIS A 106 -8.89 -0.71 7.62
C HIS A 106 -10.00 -0.55 8.62
N VAL A 107 -10.09 0.66 9.16
CA VAL A 107 -11.19 1.10 10.00
C VAL A 107 -11.49 2.56 9.65
N ASN A 108 -12.77 2.90 9.61
CA ASN A 108 -13.21 4.28 9.48
C ASN A 108 -13.48 4.83 10.88
N VAL A 109 -13.08 6.07 11.11
CA VAL A 109 -13.43 6.85 12.31
C VAL A 109 -14.40 7.93 11.87
N ASP A 110 -15.60 7.94 12.44
CA ASP A 110 -16.63 8.93 12.16
C ASP A 110 -16.47 10.19 13.02
N GLN A 111 -17.38 11.15 12.85
CA GLN A 111 -17.27 12.49 13.41
C GLN A 111 -17.62 12.61 14.87
#